data_AF-A0AA86I439-F1
#
_entry.id   AF-A0AA86I439-F1
#
_cell.length_a   1.000
_cell.length_b   1.000
_cell.length_c   1.000
_cell.angle_alpha   90.00
_cell.angle_beta   90.00
_cell.angle_gamma   90.00
#
_symmetry.space_group_name_H-M   'P 1'
#
loop_
_entity.id
_entity.type
_entity.pdbx_description
1 polymer ?
#
loop_
_entity_poly.entity_id
_entity_poly.type
_entity_poly.pdbx_seq_one_letter_code
_entity_poly.pdbx_strand_id
1 'polypeptide(L)' 'MKDVNWLLIAPILLLQLFLMIPALISCIKQEETNGPKWLWGLIILCVSTVGPVLYFVLGRKKQ' A
#
# COMPACT_ATOMS: atom_id res chain seq x y z
N MET A 1 16.32 22.02 -18.25
CA MET A 1 15.47 21.32 -17.25
C MET A 1 15.10 19.98 -17.85
N LYS A 2 15.27 18.86 -17.14
CA LYS A 2 14.98 17.53 -17.72
C LYS A 2 13.47 17.41 -17.94
N ASP A 3 13.06 17.18 -19.19
CA ASP A 3 11.67 16.89 -19.53
C ASP A 3 11.29 15.54 -18.91
N VAL A 4 10.60 15.60 -17.77
CA VAL A 4 10.08 14.41 -17.10
C VAL A 4 8.94 13.88 -17.96
N ASN A 5 9.13 12.67 -18.51
CA ASN A 5 8.10 12.03 -19.31
C ASN A 5 6.99 11.47 -18.40
N TRP A 6 6.04 12.34 -18.07
CA TRP A 6 4.89 12.01 -17.22
C TRP A 6 4.08 10.82 -17.74
N LEU A 7 4.07 10.56 -19.05
CA LEU A 7 3.37 9.43 -19.64
C LEU A 7 3.96 8.08 -19.19
N LEU A 8 5.25 8.04 -18.84
CA LEU A 8 5.90 6.84 -18.32
C LEU A 8 5.71 6.67 -16.80
N ILE A 9 5.63 7.78 -16.06
CA ILE A 9 5.53 7.76 -14.58
C ILE A 9 4.08 7.59 -14.11
N ALA A 10 3.13 8.22 -14.81
CA ALA A 10 1.71 8.15 -14.49
C ALA A 10 1.17 6.72 -14.27
N PRO A 11 1.43 5.72 -15.13
CA PRO A 11 0.91 4.36 -14.92
C PRO A 11 1.47 3.69 -13.66
N ILE A 12 2.74 3.94 -13.34
CA ILE A 12 3.40 3.37 -12.15
C ILE A 12 2.80 3.99 -10.88
N LEU A 13 2.61 5.31 -10.87
CA LEU A 13 1.96 6.00 -9.76
C LEU A 13 0.50 5.59 -9.60
N LEU A 14 -0.25 5.46 -10.70
CA LEU A 14 -1.64 5.00 -10.66
C LEU A 14 -1.74 3.59 -10.07
N LEU A 15 -0.90 2.66 -10.51
CA LEU A 15 -0.87 1.30 -9.97
C LEU A 15 -0.52 1.28 -8.48
N GLN A 16 0.46 2.10 -8.07
CA GLN A 16 0.83 2.22 -6.67
C GLN A 16 -0.33 2.77 -5.83
N LEU A 17 -1.00 3.84 -6.25
CA LEU A 17 -2.14 4.42 -5.54
C LEU A 17 -3.33 3.46 -5.48
N PHE A 18 -3.60 2.75 -6.58
CA PHE A 18 -4.69 1.78 -6.65
C PHE A 18 -4.50 0.59 -5.69
N LEU A 19 -3.25 0.24 -5.36
CA LEU A 19 -2.95 -0.75 -4.33
C LEU A 19 -2.91 -0.13 -2.91
N MET A 20 -2.27 1.03 -2.77
CA MET A 20 -2.00 1.66 -1.48
C MET A 20 -3.28 2.15 -0.79
N ILE A 21 -4.18 2.81 -1.51
CA ILE A 21 -5.42 3.37 -0.95
C ILE A 21 -6.29 2.27 -0.33
N PRO A 22 -6.68 1.20 -1.06
CA PRO A 22 -7.49 0.14 -0.45
C PRO A 22 -6.73 -0.65 0.62
N ALA A 23 -5.39 -0.74 0.54
CA ALA A 23 -4.59 -1.36 1.61
C ALA A 23 -4.68 -0.55 2.91
N LEU A 24 -4.53 0.78 2.85
CA LEU A 24 -4.67 1.66 4.01
C LEU A 24 -6.09 1.63 4.57
N ILE A 25 -7.11 1.74 3.70
CA ILE A 25 -8.52 1.68 4.12
C ILE A 25 -8.81 0.34 4.80
N SER A 26 -8.38 -0.77 4.19
CA SER A 26 -8.54 -2.09 4.80
C SER A 26 -7.80 -2.18 6.12
N CYS A 27 -6.57 -1.68 6.22
CA CYS A 27 -5.78 -1.70 7.45
C CYS A 27 -6.48 -0.95 8.58
N ILE A 28 -7.05 0.22 8.29
CA ILE A 28 -7.80 1.03 9.27
C ILE A 28 -9.13 0.36 9.64
N LYS A 29 -9.82 -0.28 8.68
CA LYS A 29 -11.12 -0.91 8.90
C LYS A 29 -11.02 -2.27 9.62
N GLN A 30 -9.90 -2.98 9.49
CA GLN A 30 -9.68 -4.25 10.17
C GLN A 30 -9.52 -4.02 11.67
N GLU A 31 -10.24 -4.77 12.50
CA GLU A 31 -10.10 -4.74 13.96
C GLU A 31 -8.77 -5.37 14.39
N GLU A 32 -8.43 -6.49 13.76
CA GLU A 32 -7.20 -7.24 14.01
C GLU A 32 -6.42 -7.48 12.72
N THR A 33 -5.13 -7.18 12.75
CA THR A 33 -4.17 -7.52 11.69
C THR A 33 -3.22 -8.60 12.19
N ASN A 34 -2.51 -9.27 11.29
CA ASN A 34 -1.44 -10.20 11.70
C ASN A 34 -0.25 -9.40 12.24
N GLY A 35 -0.25 -9.17 13.55
CA GLY A 35 0.69 -8.27 14.24
C GLY A 35 0.10 -6.85 14.46
N PRO A 36 0.92 -5.91 14.98
CA PRO A 36 0.44 -4.58 15.36
C PRO A 36 -0.08 -3.78 14.16
N LYS A 37 -1.30 -3.24 14.28
CA LYS A 37 -1.95 -2.46 13.21
C LYS A 37 -1.13 -1.25 12.74
N TRP A 38 -0.45 -0.58 13.68
CA TRP A 38 0.40 0.58 13.35
C TRP A 38 1.60 0.20 12.47
N LEU A 39 2.14 -1.02 12.67
CA LEU A 39 3.29 -1.52 11.90
C LEU A 39 2.90 -1.70 10.43
N TRP A 40 1.71 -2.24 10.17
CA TRP A 40 1.21 -2.38 8.80
C TRP A 40 0.99 -1.04 8.11
N GLY A 41 0.48 -0.03 8.81
CA GLY A 41 0.41 1.34 8.29
C GLY A 41 1.78 1.88 7.86
N LEU A 42 2.81 1.67 8.68
CA LEU A 42 4.18 2.07 8.35
C LEU A 42 4.72 1.30 7.13
N ILE A 43 4.53 -0.02 7.08
CA ILE A 43 4.98 -0.85 5.95
C ILE A 43 4.34 -0.41 4.63
N ILE A 44 3.04 -0.16 4.63
CA ILE A 44 2.30 0.29 3.44
C ILE A 44 2.85 1.62 2.91
N LEU A 45 3.27 2.53 3.80
CA LEU A 45 3.79 3.85 3.43
C LEU A 45 5.29 3.83 3.06
N CYS A 46 6.10 3.05 3.75
CA CYS A 46 7.56 3.09 3.62
C CYS A 46 8.12 2.15 2.53
N VAL A 47 7.39 1.09 2.14
CA VAL A 47 7.91 0.04 1.24
C VAL A 47 7.30 0.14 -0.18
N SER A 48 6.82 1.32 -0.57
CA SER A 48 6.24 1.61 -1.90
C SER A 48 5.18 0.56 -2.31
N THR A 49 5.20 0.04 -3.53
CA THR A 49 4.22 -0.96 -4.01
C THR A 49 4.29 -2.30 -3.26
N VAL A 50 5.44 -2.65 -2.69
CA VAL A 50 5.63 -3.92 -1.96
C VAL A 50 4.87 -3.90 -0.63
N GLY A 51 4.80 -2.75 0.04
CA GLY A 51 4.09 -2.60 1.32
C GLY A 51 2.60 -2.99 1.27
N PRO A 52 1.78 -2.38 0.40
CA PRO A 52 0.39 -2.77 0.15
C PRO A 52 0.22 -4.25 -0.20
N VAL A 53 1.10 -4.79 -1.05
CA VAL A 53 1.04 -6.20 -1.46
C VAL A 53 1.28 -7.12 -0.26
N LEU A 54 2.30 -6.84 0.56
CA LEU A 54 2.55 -7.59 1.80
C LEU A 54 1.38 -7.50 2.77
N TYR A 55 0.76 -6.33 2.91
CA TYR A 55 -0.43 -6.18 3.76
C TYR A 55 -1.58 -7.07 3.28
N PHE A 56 -1.86 -7.12 1.97
CA PHE A 56 -2.95 -7.95 1.46
C PHE A 56 -2.67 -9.45 1.58
N VAL A 57 -1.42 -9.87 1.44
CA VAL A 57 -1.02 -11.29 1.49
C VAL A 57 -0.88 -11.78 2.92
N LEU A 58 -0.20 -10.99 3.77
CA LEU A 58 0.20 -11.41 5.13
C LEU A 58 -0.48 -10.59 6.22
N GLY A 59 -0.67 -9.29 6.04
CA GLY A 59 -1.15 -8.39 7.10
C GLY A 59 -2.64 -8.51 7.40
N ARG A 60 -3.46 -8.80 6.38
CA ARG A 60 -4.90 -8.96 6.53
C ARG A 60 -5.21 -10.32 7.18
N LYS A 61 -5.60 -10.29 8.45
CA LYS A 61 -6.19 -11.45 9.13
C LYS A 61 -7.58 -11.66 8.54
N LYS A 62 -7.76 -12.72 7.75
CA LYS A 62 -9.10 -13.16 7.35
C LYS A 62 -9.78 -13.63 8.65
N GLN A 63 -10.92 -13.00 8.97
CA GLN A 63 -11.84 -13.59 9.95
C GLN A 63 -12.23 -14.98 9.48
#